data_AF-A0A1F9V5E1-F1
#
_entry.id   AF-A0A1F9V5E1-F1
#
_cell.length_a   1.000
_cell.length_b   1.000
_cell.length_c   1.000
_cell.angle_alpha   90.00
_cell.angle_beta   90.00
_cell.angle_gamma   90.00
#
_symmetry.space_group_name_H-M   'P 1'
#
loop_
_entity.id
_entity.type
_entity.pdbx_description
1 polymer ?
#
loop_
_entity_poly.entity_id
_entity_poly.type
_entity_poly.pdbx_seq_one_letter_code
_entity_poly.pdbx_strand_id
1 'polypeptide(L)'
;MRDAFAKQNWNAFGLAAVHCAISASDALLVKTAGVRSMSESHHDVAALLKEKIASPETAEQARRLEKILSKKNLIEYQDREFTPDEAYALQKDVERYYSWATDRLSKLG
;
A
#
# COMPACT_ATOMS: atom_id res chain seq x y z
N MET A 1 -7.77 -7.47 -6.50
CA MET A 1 -6.88 -6.54 -7.26
C MET A 1 -6.54 -7.07 -8.65
N ARG A 2 -5.79 -8.19 -8.80
CA ARG A 2 -5.35 -8.69 -10.13
C ARG A 2 -6.49 -8.97 -11.12
N ASP A 3 -7.61 -9.53 -10.65
CA ASP A 3 -8.80 -9.76 -11.48
C ASP A 3 -9.40 -8.45 -12.03
N ALA A 4 -9.55 -7.43 -11.18
CA ALA A 4 -10.04 -6.12 -11.60
C ALA A 4 -9.09 -5.45 -12.61
N PHE A 5 -7.78 -5.63 -12.46
CA PHE A 5 -6.79 -5.16 -13.43
C PHE A 5 -6.94 -5.85 -14.78
N ALA A 6 -7.05 -7.19 -14.79
CA ALA A 6 -7.22 -7.97 -16.02
C ALA A 6 -8.52 -7.62 -16.76
N LYS A 7 -9.58 -7.27 -16.01
CA LYS A 7 -10.87 -6.81 -16.53
C LYS A 7 -10.90 -5.32 -16.89
N GLN A 8 -9.78 -4.61 -16.77
CA GLN A 8 -9.67 -3.17 -17.01
C GLN A 8 -10.63 -2.32 -16.18
N ASN A 9 -11.07 -2.82 -15.03
CA ASN A 9 -11.87 -2.05 -14.08
C ASN A 9 -10.92 -1.26 -13.17
N TRP A 10 -10.46 -0.11 -13.67
CA TRP A 10 -9.38 0.67 -13.06
C TRP A 10 -9.73 1.24 -11.69
N ASN A 11 -10.98 1.66 -11.47
CA ASN A 11 -11.44 2.15 -10.17
C ASN A 11 -11.44 1.01 -9.13
N ALA A 12 -12.04 -0.15 -9.47
CA ALA A 12 -12.05 -1.30 -8.57
C ALA A 12 -10.63 -1.84 -8.33
N PHE A 13 -9.78 -1.82 -9.35
CA PHE A 13 -8.37 -2.15 -9.23
C PHE A 13 -7.68 -1.21 -8.24
N GLY A 14 -7.81 0.10 -8.44
CA GLY A 14 -7.14 1.11 -7.63
C GLY A 14 -7.52 0.99 -6.15
N LEU A 15 -8.82 0.85 -5.86
CA LEU A 15 -9.30 0.67 -4.49
C LEU A 15 -8.75 -0.61 -3.86
N ALA A 16 -8.81 -1.73 -4.59
CA ALA A 16 -8.28 -3.00 -4.10
C ALA A 16 -6.75 -2.97 -3.91
N ALA A 17 -6.03 -2.20 -4.74
CA ALA A 17 -4.58 -2.05 -4.68
C ALA A 17 -4.15 -1.25 -3.44
N VAL A 18 -4.87 -0.17 -3.10
CA VAL A 18 -4.68 0.58 -1.85
C VAL A 18 -4.94 -0.33 -0.65
N HIS A 19 -6.06 -1.04 -0.60
CA HIS A 19 -6.38 -1.93 0.52
C HIS A 19 -5.36 -3.05 0.70
N CYS A 20 -4.79 -3.56 -0.40
CA CYS A 20 -3.68 -4.52 -0.34
C CYS A 20 -2.47 -3.94 0.40
N ALA A 21 -2.06 -2.72 0.07
CA ALA A 21 -0.92 -2.06 0.72
C ALA A 21 -1.17 -1.75 2.20
N ILE A 22 -2.39 -1.33 2.57
CA ILE A 22 -2.78 -1.14 3.97
C ILE A 22 -2.69 -2.46 4.74
N SER A 23 -3.30 -3.52 4.19
CA SER A 23 -3.33 -4.84 4.85
C SER A 23 -1.93 -5.43 5.05
N ALA A 24 -1.04 -5.26 4.07
CA ALA A 24 0.35 -5.67 4.18
C ALA A 24 1.11 -4.87 5.26
N SER A 25 0.83 -3.56 5.37
CA SER A 25 1.40 -2.69 6.40
C SER A 25 0.93 -3.10 7.80
N ASP A 26 -0.37 -3.36 7.97
CA ASP A 26 -0.93 -3.81 9.24
C ASP A 26 -0.34 -5.16 9.66
N ALA A 27 -0.20 -6.12 8.73
CA ALA A 27 0.44 -7.40 9.03
C ALA A 27 1.88 -7.22 9.53
N LEU A 28 2.67 -6.34 8.90
CA LEU A 28 4.03 -6.02 9.33
C LEU A 28 4.04 -5.38 10.73
N LEU A 29 3.23 -4.34 10.93
CA LEU A 29 3.19 -3.60 12.20
C LEU A 29 2.73 -4.47 13.37
N VAL A 30 1.74 -5.33 13.14
CA VAL A 30 1.28 -6.30 14.16
C VAL A 30 2.38 -7.30 14.48
N LYS A 31 3.05 -7.86 13.46
CA LYS A 31 4.11 -8.86 13.67
C LYS A 31 5.35 -8.27 14.33
N THR A 32 5.73 -7.03 14.01
CA THR A 32 6.97 -6.40 14.51
C THR A 32 6.77 -5.68 15.84
N ALA A 33 5.63 -5.01 16.03
CA ALA A 33 5.41 -4.11 17.17
C ALA A 33 4.10 -4.34 17.93
N GLY A 34 3.29 -5.34 17.55
CA GLY A 34 2.01 -5.63 18.20
C GLY A 34 0.96 -4.53 18.04
N VAL A 35 1.17 -3.59 17.11
CA VAL A 35 0.28 -2.45 16.88
C VAL A 35 -0.32 -2.52 15.47
N ARG A 36 -1.52 -1.98 15.31
CA ARG A 36 -2.10 -1.68 14.00
C ARG A 36 -2.32 -0.18 13.88
N SER A 37 -2.27 0.36 12.67
CA SER A 37 -2.75 1.73 12.49
C SER A 37 -4.27 1.74 12.61
N MET A 38 -4.82 2.53 13.53
CA MET A 38 -6.26 2.80 13.60
C MET A 38 -6.64 4.14 12.96
N SER A 39 -5.66 4.83 12.36
CA SER A 39 -5.88 6.16 11.82
C SER A 39 -6.54 6.10 10.45
N GLU A 40 -7.56 6.94 10.26
CA GLU A 40 -8.12 7.26 8.94
C GLU A 40 -7.13 8.06 8.08
N SER A 41 -6.13 8.70 8.71
CA SER A 41 -5.05 9.42 8.05
C SER A 41 -3.98 8.45 7.53
N HIS A 42 -3.91 8.35 6.20
CA HIS A 42 -2.93 7.53 5.48
C HIS A 42 -1.48 7.89 5.77
N HIS A 43 -1.22 9.13 6.18
CA HIS A 43 0.13 9.58 6.53
C HIS A 43 0.67 8.89 7.79
N ASP A 44 -0.22 8.48 8.69
CA ASP A 44 0.16 7.93 9.98
C ASP A 44 0.72 6.52 9.84
N VAL A 45 0.20 5.73 8.90
CA VAL A 45 0.71 4.37 8.61
C VAL A 45 2.17 4.42 8.16
N ALA A 46 2.51 5.31 7.22
CA ALA A 46 3.87 5.37 6.67
C ALA A 46 4.88 5.89 7.69
N ALA A 47 4.48 6.85 8.53
CA ALA A 47 5.29 7.32 9.65
C ALA A 47 5.54 6.19 10.66
N LEU A 48 4.48 5.49 11.06
CA LEU A 48 4.56 4.38 12.01
C LEU A 48 5.43 3.23 11.46
N LEU A 49 5.35 2.96 10.15
CA LEU A 49 6.19 1.97 9.49
C LEU A 49 7.68 2.33 9.56
N LYS A 50 8.04 3.61 9.35
CA LYS A 50 9.41 4.11 9.52
C LYS A 50 9.91 4.01 10.96
N GLU A 51 9.03 4.26 11.92
CA GLU A 51 9.36 4.21 13.35
C GLU A 51 9.56 2.77 13.85
N LYS A 52 8.69 1.85 13.44
CA LYS A 52 8.65 0.49 14.01
C LYS A 52 9.46 -0.54 13.24
N ILE A 53 9.80 -0.29 11.97
CA ILE A 53 10.53 -1.27 11.14
C ILE A 53 11.94 -0.77 10.85
N ALA A 54 12.92 -1.34 11.56
CA ALA A 54 14.34 -1.05 11.33
C ALA A 54 14.83 -1.74 10.04
N SER A 55 15.00 -0.96 8.97
CA SER A 55 15.66 -1.43 7.76
C SER A 55 16.14 -0.30 6.84
N PRO A 56 17.21 -0.54 6.06
CA PRO A 56 17.67 0.39 5.03
C PRO A 56 16.59 0.73 3.99
N GLU A 57 15.77 -0.26 3.62
CA GLU A 57 14.72 -0.13 2.62
C GLU A 57 13.42 0.48 3.17
N THR A 58 13.21 0.52 4.50
CA THR A 58 11.95 1.00 5.10
C THR A 58 11.62 2.42 4.65
N ALA A 59 12.61 3.31 4.55
CA ALA A 59 12.38 4.68 4.12
C ALA A 59 11.88 4.79 2.67
N GLU A 60 12.42 3.98 1.76
CA GLU A 60 11.93 3.90 0.38
C GLU A 60 10.50 3.36 0.33
N GLN A 61 10.23 2.31 1.10
CA GLN A 61 8.96 1.60 1.08
C GLN A 61 7.85 2.42 1.75
N ALA A 62 8.19 3.21 2.76
CA ALA A 62 7.27 4.20 3.33
C ALA A 62 6.88 5.28 2.32
N ARG A 63 7.83 5.81 1.53
CA ARG A 63 7.50 6.76 0.44
C ARG A 63 6.63 6.12 -0.64
N ARG A 64 6.92 4.85 -0.98
CA ARG A 64 6.10 4.09 -1.93
C ARG A 64 4.68 3.89 -1.38
N LEU A 65 4.54 3.58 -0.10
CA LEU A 65 3.27 3.46 0.57
C LEU A 65 2.50 4.79 0.56
N GLU A 66 3.14 5.92 0.91
CA GLU A 66 2.54 7.26 0.82
C GLU A 66 2.00 7.53 -0.61
N LYS A 67 2.78 7.19 -1.64
CA LYS A 67 2.36 7.32 -3.04
C LYS A 67 1.15 6.43 -3.37
N ILE A 68 1.13 5.18 -2.91
CA ILE A 68 -0.02 4.26 -3.10
C ILE A 68 -1.27 4.84 -2.43
N LEU A 69 -1.17 5.24 -1.16
CA LEU A 69 -2.30 5.73 -0.39
C LEU A 69 -2.88 7.03 -0.95
N SER A 70 -2.04 7.89 -1.53
CA SER A 70 -2.51 9.10 -2.23
C SER A 70 -3.52 8.81 -3.36
N LYS A 71 -3.52 7.59 -3.92
CA LYS A 71 -4.48 7.16 -4.94
C LYS A 71 -5.86 6.86 -4.37
N LYS A 72 -5.98 6.50 -3.08
CA LYS A 72 -7.28 6.32 -2.42
C LYS A 72 -8.08 7.61 -2.47
N ASN A 73 -7.45 8.73 -2.08
CA ASN A 73 -8.07 10.04 -2.11
C ASN A 73 -8.49 10.45 -3.52
N LEU A 74 -7.71 10.07 -4.53
CA LEU A 74 -8.05 10.33 -5.93
C LEU A 74 -9.29 9.53 -6.38
N ILE A 75 -9.40 8.26 -5.96
CA ILE A 75 -10.53 7.38 -6.34
C ILE A 75 -11.81 7.75 -5.58
N GLU A 76 -11.70 8.14 -4.31
CA GLU A 76 -12.86 8.44 -3.45
C GLU A 76 -13.40 9.85 -3.64
N TYR A 77 -12.55 10.83 -3.97
CA TYR A 77 -12.95 12.26 -3.96
C TYR A 77 -12.81 12.97 -5.30
N GLN A 78 -12.07 12.46 -6.29
CA GLN A 78 -12.05 13.11 -7.61
C GLN A 78 -13.15 12.57 -8.50
N ASP A 79 -13.87 13.48 -9.15
CA ASP A 79 -14.91 13.21 -10.13
C ASP A 79 -14.31 12.84 -11.50
N ARG A 80 -13.35 11.92 -11.50
CA ARG A 80 -12.77 11.36 -12.73
C ARG A 80 -12.40 9.90 -12.56
N GLU A 81 -12.49 9.16 -13.65
CA GLU A 81 -12.06 7.77 -13.69
C GLU A 81 -10.54 7.66 -13.52
N PHE A 82 -10.12 6.60 -12.83
CA PHE A 82 -8.73 6.20 -12.74
C PHE A 82 -8.26 5.72 -14.12
N THR A 83 -7.18 6.31 -14.65
CA THR A 83 -6.75 5.99 -16.02
C THR A 83 -5.97 4.68 -16.09
N PRO A 84 -5.86 4.04 -17.28
CA PRO A 84 -4.99 2.88 -17.46
C PRO A 84 -3.54 3.16 -17.03
N ASP A 85 -2.97 4.30 -17.42
CA ASP A 85 -1.57 4.64 -17.08
C ASP A 85 -1.36 4.76 -15.56
N GLU A 86 -2.34 5.34 -14.86
CA GLU A 86 -2.34 5.38 -13.40
C GLU A 86 -2.46 3.97 -12.80
N ALA A 87 -3.27 3.10 -13.39
CA ALA A 87 -3.40 1.71 -12.98
C ALA A 87 -2.10 0.93 -13.17
N TYR A 88 -1.44 1.04 -14.32
CA TYR A 88 -0.14 0.39 -14.58
C TYR A 88 0.95 0.88 -13.62
N ALA A 89 1.00 2.19 -13.35
CA ALA A 89 1.94 2.76 -12.41
C ALA A 89 1.68 2.25 -10.97
N LEU A 90 0.40 2.27 -10.54
CA LEU A 90 -0.01 1.80 -9.22
C LEU A 90 0.25 0.30 -9.05
N GLN A 91 0.02 -0.51 -10.08
CA GLN A 91 0.31 -1.94 -10.03
C GLN A 91 1.77 -2.20 -9.68
N LYS A 92 2.70 -1.55 -10.39
CA LYS A 92 4.15 -1.71 -10.15
C LYS A 92 4.53 -1.32 -8.72
N ASP A 93 3.99 -0.22 -8.22
CA ASP A 93 4.26 0.22 -6.85
C ASP A 93 3.70 -0.78 -5.83
N VAL A 94 2.45 -1.23 -5.98
CA VAL A 94 1.85 -2.18 -5.04
C VAL A 94 2.53 -3.54 -5.07
N GLU A 95 2.92 -4.06 -6.24
CA GLU A 95 3.63 -5.33 -6.34
C GLU A 95 5.01 -5.28 -5.68
N ARG A 96 5.76 -4.18 -5.88
CA ARG A 96 7.07 -4.00 -5.23
C ARG A 96 6.94 -3.85 -3.72
N TYR A 97 5.95 -3.10 -3.26
CA TYR A 97 5.68 -2.93 -1.83
C TYR A 97 5.26 -4.25 -1.18
N TYR A 98 4.30 -4.96 -1.79
CA TYR A 98 3.80 -6.24 -1.31
C TYR A 98 4.92 -7.29 -1.23
N SER A 99 5.73 -7.40 -2.28
CA SER A 99 6.88 -8.33 -2.30
C SER A 99 7.83 -8.07 -1.13
N TRP A 100 8.24 -6.82 -0.93
CA TRP A 100 9.07 -6.41 0.21
C TRP A 100 8.42 -6.72 1.56
N ALA A 101 7.13 -6.44 1.71
CA ALA A 101 6.41 -6.70 2.95
C ALA A 101 6.35 -8.20 3.27
N THR A 102 6.06 -9.03 2.27
CA THR A 102 5.99 -10.49 2.44
C THR A 102 7.36 -11.13 2.71
N ASP A 103 8.43 -10.66 2.04
CA ASP A 103 9.80 -11.11 2.31
C ASP A 103 10.25 -10.77 3.74
N ARG A 104 9.78 -9.64 4.29
CA ARG A 104 10.02 -9.32 5.70
C ARG A 104 9.23 -10.20 6.64
N LEU A 105 7.94 -10.39 6.37
CA LEU A 105 7.08 -11.23 7.21
C LEU A 105 7.61 -12.67 7.29
N SER A 106 8.12 -13.22 6.19
CA SER A 106 8.71 -14.56 6.19
C SER A 106 10.01 -14.68 7.00
N LYS A 107 10.78 -13.59 7.12
CA LYS A 107 12.00 -13.52 7.94
C LYS A 107 11.74 -13.29 9.43
N LEU A 108 10.52 -12.94 9.81
CA LEU A 108 10.09 -12.73 11.20
C LEU A 108 9.44 -13.99 11.83
N GLY A 109 9.35 -15.09 11.09
CA GLY A 109 8.89 -16.39 11.55
C GLY A 109 10.06 -17.30 11.90
#